data_AF-A0AAE0YZC1-F1
#
_entry.id   AF-A0AAE0YZC1-F1
#
_cell.length_a   1.000
_cell.length_b   1.000
_cell.length_c   1.000
_cell.angle_alpha   90.00
_cell.angle_beta   90.00
_cell.angle_gamma   90.00
#
_symmetry.space_group_name_H-M   'P 1'
#
loop_
_entity.id
_entity.type
_entity.pdbx_description
1 polymer ?
#
loop_
_entity_poly.entity_id
_entity_poly.type
_entity_poly.pdbx_seq_one_letter_code
_entity_poly.pdbx_strand_id
1 'polypeptide(L)'
;MKCVLVMAALMALSFAANNHHLADLVHKEVSTLYSTNSHITYDACVHKCDGLFDFVDSTDESETDRLCGEYCRCEINNNCGHH
;
A
#
# COMPACT_ATOMS: atom_id res chain seq x y z
N MET A 1 -10.27 -12.96 34.65
CA MET A 1 -10.99 -11.85 33.96
C MET A 1 -10.06 -10.72 33.52
N LYS A 2 -9.19 -10.20 34.39
CA LYS A 2 -8.17 -9.17 34.03
C LYS A 2 -7.20 -9.63 32.93
N CYS A 3 -6.73 -10.89 32.99
CA CYS A 3 -5.80 -11.43 32.01
C CYS A 3 -6.41 -11.59 30.60
N VAL A 4 -7.73 -11.75 30.50
CA VAL A 4 -8.42 -11.87 29.20
C VAL A 4 -8.49 -10.52 28.51
N LEU A 5 -8.69 -9.43 29.27
CA LEU A 5 -8.68 -8.06 28.74
C LEU A 5 -7.28 -7.64 28.25
N VAL A 6 -6.22 -8.06 28.93
CA VAL A 6 -4.84 -7.77 28.51
C VAL A 6 -4.48 -8.51 27.21
N MET A 7 -4.88 -9.77 27.07
CA MET A 7 -4.67 -10.54 25.84
C MET A 7 -5.46 -9.98 24.65
N ALA A 8 -6.71 -9.55 24.87
CA ALA A 8 -7.53 -8.94 23.81
C ALA A 8 -6.94 -7.61 23.30
N ALA A 9 -6.37 -6.78 24.19
CA ALA A 9 -5.73 -5.53 23.81
C ALA A 9 -4.47 -5.74 22.95
N LEU A 10 -3.68 -6.77 23.24
CA LEU A 10 -2.48 -7.11 22.46
C LEU A 10 -2.84 -7.55 21.02
N MET A 11 -3.91 -8.33 20.86
CA MET A 11 -4.37 -8.76 19.53
C MET A 11 -4.90 -7.60 18.68
N ALA A 12 -5.58 -6.62 19.30
CA ALA A 12 -6.09 -5.44 18.58
C ALA A 12 -4.95 -4.53 18.06
N LEU A 13 -3.84 -4.45 18.77
CA LEU A 13 -2.66 -3.66 18.35
C LEU A 13 -1.96 -4.27 17.13
N SER A 14 -1.90 -5.60 17.02
CA SER A 14 -1.28 -6.29 15.89
C SER A 14 -2.01 -6.04 14.57
N PHE A 15 -3.34 -5.93 14.58
CA PHE A 15 -4.14 -5.66 13.38
C PHE A 15 -3.98 -4.23 12.86
N ALA A 16 -3.83 -3.24 13.75
CA ALA A 16 -3.66 -1.85 13.33
C ALA A 16 -2.26 -1.54 12.74
N ALA A 17 -1.23 -2.29 13.13
CA ALA A 17 0.13 -2.09 12.66
C ALA A 17 0.37 -2.56 11.21
N ASN A 18 -0.37 -3.58 10.75
CA ASN A 18 -0.15 -4.16 9.41
C ASN A 18 -0.52 -3.21 8.27
N ASN A 19 -1.63 -2.46 8.39
CA ASN A 19 -2.12 -1.61 7.29
C ASN A 19 -1.16 -0.46 6.96
N HIS A 20 -0.49 0.09 7.97
CA HIS A 20 0.43 1.20 7.77
C HIS A 20 1.74 0.78 7.08
N HIS A 21 2.15 -0.49 7.27
CA HIS A 21 3.34 -1.02 6.64
C HIS A 21 3.14 -1.29 5.15
N LEU A 22 1.97 -1.84 4.78
CA LEU A 22 1.63 -2.10 3.38
C LEU A 22 1.57 -0.80 2.58
N ALA A 23 0.89 0.23 3.10
CA ALA A 23 0.81 1.54 2.44
C ALA A 23 2.19 2.16 2.14
N ASP A 24 3.12 2.09 3.11
CA ASP A 24 4.46 2.64 2.94
C ASP A 24 5.30 1.85 1.92
N LEU A 25 5.10 0.52 1.84
CA LEU A 25 5.74 -0.32 0.82
C LEU A 25 5.20 0.01 -0.57
N VAL A 26 3.89 0.05 -0.75
CA VAL A 26 3.27 0.37 -2.05
C VAL A 26 3.72 1.75 -2.54
N HIS A 27 3.76 2.75 -1.65
CA HIS A 27 4.24 4.09 -2.01
C HIS A 27 5.68 4.08 -2.53
N LYS A 28 6.59 3.39 -1.85
CA LYS A 28 8.00 3.29 -2.27
C LYS A 28 8.14 2.62 -3.63
N GLU A 29 7.38 1.56 -3.87
CA GLU A 29 7.39 0.87 -5.16
C GLU A 29 6.86 1.76 -6.28
N VAL A 30 5.72 2.44 -6.06
CA VAL A 30 5.14 3.36 -7.05
C VAL A 30 6.07 4.54 -7.33
N SER A 31 6.71 5.12 -6.30
CA SER A 31 7.68 6.20 -6.48
C SER A 31 8.91 5.74 -7.28
N THR A 32 9.37 4.50 -7.05
CA THR A 32 10.46 3.89 -7.81
C THR A 32 10.06 3.61 -9.27
N LEU A 33 8.84 3.09 -9.49
CA LEU A 33 8.27 2.89 -10.82
C LEU A 33 8.19 4.21 -11.60
N TYR A 34 7.70 5.27 -10.94
CA TYR A 34 7.55 6.58 -11.56
C TYR A 34 8.89 7.26 -11.82
N SER A 35 9.85 7.18 -10.89
CA SER A 35 11.20 7.73 -11.10
C SER A 35 11.95 7.02 -12.23
N THR A 36 11.65 5.75 -12.49
CA THR A 36 12.21 4.99 -13.63
C THR A 36 11.56 5.36 -14.96
N ASN A 37 10.28 5.75 -14.96
CA ASN A 37 9.56 6.21 -16.14
C ASN A 37 8.52 7.28 -15.79
N SER A 38 8.92 8.54 -15.80
CA SER A 38 8.07 9.68 -15.43
C SER A 38 6.95 9.99 -16.44
N HIS A 39 6.90 9.27 -17.56
CA HIS A 39 5.86 9.39 -18.58
C HIS A 39 4.89 8.20 -18.57
N ILE A 40 4.95 7.36 -17.53
CA ILE A 40 4.04 6.23 -17.38
C ILE A 40 2.58 6.72 -17.29
N THR A 41 1.68 6.01 -17.96
CA THR A 41 0.24 6.29 -17.85
C THR A 41 -0.29 5.75 -16.53
N TYR A 42 -1.41 6.29 -16.06
CA TYR A 42 -2.07 5.80 -14.84
C TYR A 42 -2.32 4.28 -14.89
N ASP A 43 -2.91 3.81 -15.99
CA ASP A 43 -3.24 2.40 -16.20
C ASP A 43 -2.00 1.50 -16.17
N ALA A 44 -0.92 1.89 -16.86
CA ALA A 44 0.33 1.16 -16.84
C ALA A 44 1.03 1.19 -15.47
N CYS A 45 0.87 2.28 -14.71
CA CYS A 45 1.41 2.38 -13.36
C CYS A 45 0.69 1.42 -12.41
N VAL A 46 -0.65 1.42 -12.41
CA VAL A 46 -1.46 0.52 -11.58
C VAL A 46 -1.18 -0.93 -11.93
N HIS A 47 -1.20 -1.29 -13.21
CA HIS A 47 -0.95 -2.67 -13.64
C HIS A 47 0.43 -3.20 -13.25
N LYS A 48 1.46 -2.32 -13.27
CA LYS A 48 2.79 -2.68 -12.80
C LYS A 48 2.87 -2.80 -11.28
N CYS A 49 2.19 -1.91 -10.56
CA CYS A 49 2.11 -1.95 -9.11
C CYS A 49 1.41 -3.23 -8.64
N ASP A 50 0.23 -3.55 -9.18
CA ASP A 50 -0.49 -4.79 -8.87
C ASP A 50 0.39 -6.01 -9.12
N GLY A 51 1.09 -6.07 -10.26
CA GLY A 51 1.99 -7.19 -10.57
C GLY A 51 3.16 -7.37 -9.61
N LEU A 52 3.54 -6.35 -8.82
CA LEU A 52 4.55 -6.47 -7.76
C LEU A 52 3.96 -7.10 -6.49
N PHE A 53 2.66 -6.95 -6.26
CA PHE A 53 1.96 -7.38 -5.06
C PHE A 53 0.98 -8.56 -5.27
N ASP A 54 0.86 -9.07 -6.51
CA ASP A 54 0.05 -10.24 -6.94
C ASP A 54 0.34 -11.55 -6.16
N PHE A 55 1.38 -11.57 -5.32
CA PHE A 55 1.71 -12.69 -4.41
C PHE A 55 1.10 -12.58 -3.01
N VAL A 56 0.48 -11.45 -2.66
CA VAL A 56 -0.16 -11.23 -1.36
C VAL A 56 -1.60 -11.73 -1.47
N ASP A 57 -1.80 -12.98 -1.04
CA ASP A 57 -3.09 -13.65 -0.78
C ASP A 57 -4.36 -12.89 -1.22
N SER A 58 -5.10 -13.47 -2.18
CA SER A 58 -6.35 -12.98 -2.82
C SER A 58 -7.43 -12.37 -1.90
N THR A 59 -7.30 -12.56 -0.59
CA THR A 59 -8.17 -11.98 0.44
C THR A 59 -7.88 -10.49 0.72
N ASP A 60 -6.73 -9.94 0.30
CA ASP A 60 -6.29 -8.56 0.61
C ASP A 60 -5.89 -7.72 -0.62
N GLU A 61 -6.12 -8.24 -1.84
CA GLU A 61 -5.81 -7.51 -3.10
C GLU A 61 -6.47 -6.13 -3.15
N SER A 62 -7.67 -5.98 -2.58
CA SER A 62 -8.44 -4.73 -2.62
C SER A 62 -7.73 -3.54 -1.97
N GLU A 63 -6.88 -3.78 -0.96
CA GLU A 63 -6.14 -2.71 -0.31
C GLU A 63 -4.93 -2.31 -1.15
N THR A 64 -4.21 -3.27 -1.73
CA THR A 64 -3.14 -3.01 -2.70
C THR A 64 -3.66 -2.31 -3.95
N ASP A 65 -4.78 -2.73 -4.54
CA ASP A 65 -5.41 -2.04 -5.68
C ASP A 65 -5.72 -0.57 -5.36
N ARG A 66 -6.28 -0.34 -4.17
CA ARG A 66 -6.63 0.99 -3.67
C ARG A 66 -5.38 1.86 -3.52
N LEU A 67 -4.35 1.32 -2.87
CA LEU A 67 -3.08 2.02 -2.62
C LEU A 67 -2.31 2.28 -3.92
N CYS A 68 -2.22 1.30 -4.82
CA CYS A 68 -1.59 1.45 -6.13
C CYS A 68 -2.27 2.56 -6.94
N GLY A 69 -3.60 2.58 -6.99
CA GLY A 69 -4.35 3.66 -7.64
C GLY A 69 -4.15 5.04 -7.00
N GLU A 70 -4.11 5.10 -5.67
CA GLU A 70 -3.87 6.34 -4.91
C GLU A 70 -2.48 6.92 -5.21
N TYR A 71 -1.43 6.11 -5.04
CA TYR A 71 -0.05 6.57 -5.23
C TYR A 71 0.30 6.82 -6.70
N CYS A 72 -0.21 6.02 -7.64
CA CYS A 72 0.04 6.26 -9.07
C CYS A 72 -0.57 7.58 -9.53
N ARG A 73 -1.80 7.87 -9.09
CA ARG A 73 -2.45 9.16 -9.35
C ARG A 73 -1.67 10.31 -8.72
N CYS A 74 -1.13 10.06 -7.55
CA CYS A 74 -0.44 11.03 -6.75
C CYS A 74 0.90 11.46 -7.38
N GLU A 75 1.72 10.50 -7.81
CA GLU A 75 3.00 10.73 -8.48
C GLU A 75 2.80 11.44 -9.83
N ILE A 76 1.85 10.95 -10.65
CA ILE A 76 1.53 11.55 -11.97
C ILE A 76 1.06 13.00 -11.82
N ASN A 77 0.23 13.28 -10.82
CA ASN A 77 -0.27 14.64 -10.55
C ASN A 77 0.73 15.49 -9.76
N ASN A 78 1.89 14.95 -9.37
CA ASN A 78 2.89 15.61 -8.53
C ASN A 78 2.32 16.16 -7.22
N ASN A 79 1.42 15.42 -6.57
CA ASN A 79 0.78 15.83 -5.32
C ASN A 79 1.13 14.90 -4.13
N CYS A 80 2.13 14.04 -4.29
CA CYS A 80 2.65 13.23 -3.21
C CYS A 80 3.42 14.09 -2.22
N GLY A 81 2.88 14.19 -1.00
CA GLY A 81 3.63 14.66 0.14
C GLY A 81 4.74 13.65 0.44
N HIS A 82 5.89 13.80 -0.22
CA HIS A 82 7.10 13.08 0.14
C HIS A 82 7.53 13.61 1.52
N HIS A 83 7.12 12.90 2.58
CA HIS A 83 7.48 13.21 3.96
C HIS A 83 8.74 12.49 4.38
#